data_AF-A0A9X2YCL9-F1
#
_entry.id   AF-A0A9X2YCL9-F1
#
_cell.length_a   1.000
_cell.length_b   1.000
_cell.length_c   1.000
_cell.angle_alpha   90.00
_cell.angle_beta   90.00
_cell.angle_gamma   90.00
#
_symmetry.space_group_name_H-M   'P 1'
#
loop_
_entity.id
_entity.type
_entity.pdbx_description
1 polymer ?
#
loop_
_entity_poly.entity_id
_entity_poly.type
_entity_poly.pdbx_seq_one_letter_code
_entity_poly.pdbx_strand_id
1 'polypeptide(L)'
;RPYAWPHHTSVIKVLRRPVESAARPYLRSMQHHTTTVNFAIDGDVAEGEVYTIATHTFAVRDHDVDVVVGGRYLDKYAKREATWKFVERAIVTDWAHVNDPSITDLSHPITRNT
;
A
#
# COMPACT_ATOMS: atom_id res chain seq x y z
N ARG A 1 9.05 -28.92 9.46
CA ARG A 1 9.97 -28.02 8.71
C ARG A 1 9.31 -26.64 8.65
N PRO A 2 9.75 -25.63 9.43
CA PRO A 2 9.07 -24.34 9.42
C PRO A 2 9.62 -23.49 8.28
N TYR A 3 8.74 -23.06 7.40
CA TYR A 3 9.05 -22.10 6.35
C TYR A 3 9.20 -20.73 7.00
N ALA A 4 10.45 -20.26 7.08
CA ALA A 4 10.79 -18.93 7.53
C ALA A 4 10.32 -17.92 6.48
N TRP A 5 9.48 -16.96 6.89
CA TRP A 5 9.44 -15.68 6.21
C TRP A 5 10.87 -15.11 6.22
N PRO A 6 11.40 -14.59 5.12
CA PRO A 6 12.58 -13.76 5.21
C PRO A 6 12.17 -12.56 6.06
N HIS A 7 12.64 -12.56 7.32
CA HIS A 7 12.74 -11.36 8.13
C HIS A 7 13.32 -10.28 7.21
N HIS A 8 12.64 -9.13 7.10
CA HIS A 8 13.01 -7.94 6.30
C HIS A 8 12.42 -7.69 4.90
N THR A 9 11.25 -8.24 4.54
CA THR A 9 10.45 -7.64 3.45
C THR A 9 9.26 -6.90 4.03
N SER A 10 9.44 -5.62 4.35
CA SER A 10 8.29 -4.72 4.51
C SER A 10 7.45 -4.83 3.25
N VAL A 11 6.16 -5.12 3.40
CA VAL A 11 5.15 -5.15 2.31
C VAL A 11 5.07 -3.80 1.56
N ILE A 12 5.81 -2.80 2.04
CA ILE A 12 5.73 -1.39 1.70
C ILE A 12 7.08 -0.90 1.10
N LYS A 13 8.02 -1.78 0.74
CA LYS A 13 9.32 -1.37 0.16
C LYS A 13 9.37 -1.59 -1.35
N VAL A 14 9.21 -0.47 -2.07
CA VAL A 14 9.55 -0.20 -3.49
C VAL A 14 8.95 -1.17 -4.53
N LEU A 15 8.18 -0.58 -5.45
CA LEU A 15 7.63 -1.16 -6.68
C LEU A 15 8.73 -1.66 -7.65
N ARG A 16 9.49 -2.69 -7.25
CA ARG A 16 10.04 -3.65 -8.20
C ARG A 16 8.99 -4.73 -8.37
N ARG A 17 8.66 -5.03 -9.63
CA ARG A 17 7.67 -6.04 -10.09
C ARG A 17 7.58 -7.37 -9.29
N PRO A 18 8.64 -7.92 -8.64
CA PRO A 18 8.52 -9.22 -7.97
C PRO A 18 7.59 -9.25 -6.75
N VAL A 19 7.48 -8.17 -5.98
CA VAL A 19 6.75 -8.18 -4.70
C VAL A 19 5.24 -8.18 -4.92
N GLU A 20 4.75 -7.37 -5.86
CA GLU A 20 3.33 -7.30 -6.21
C GLU A 20 2.83 -8.64 -6.78
N SER A 21 3.57 -9.26 -7.71
CA SER A 21 3.18 -10.56 -8.27
C SER A 21 3.18 -11.68 -7.24
N ALA A 22 4.06 -11.63 -6.25
CA ALA A 22 4.15 -12.64 -5.20
C ALA A 22 3.02 -12.53 -4.17
N ALA A 23 2.57 -11.31 -3.87
CA ALA A 23 1.50 -11.07 -2.91
C ALA A 23 0.10 -11.27 -3.50
N ARG A 24 -0.07 -10.97 -4.80
CA ARG A 24 -1.38 -10.97 -5.48
C ARG A 24 -2.22 -12.25 -5.33
N PRO A 25 -1.66 -13.48 -5.34
CA PRO A 25 -2.46 -14.69 -5.12
C PRO A 25 -3.09 -14.78 -3.73
N TYR A 26 -2.54 -14.07 -2.75
CA TYR A 26 -2.99 -14.08 -1.37
C TYR A 26 -3.82 -12.84 -1.02
N LEU A 27 -3.86 -11.82 -1.87
CA LEU A 27 -4.57 -10.58 -1.59
C LEU A 27 -6.07 -10.75 -1.82
N ARG A 28 -6.89 -10.57 -0.77
CA ARG A 28 -8.36 -10.57 -0.87
C ARG A 28 -8.93 -9.21 -1.19
N SER A 29 -8.39 -8.19 -0.53
CA SER A 29 -8.84 -6.81 -0.67
C SER A 29 -7.65 -5.88 -0.49
N MET A 30 -7.64 -4.79 -1.24
CA MET A 30 -6.74 -3.67 -1.00
C MET A 30 -7.45 -2.35 -1.28
N GLN A 31 -7.18 -1.36 -0.46
CA GLN A 31 -7.58 0.01 -0.70
C GLN A 31 -6.44 0.94 -0.36
N HIS A 32 -6.25 1.98 -1.16
CA HIS A 32 -5.34 3.06 -0.87
C HIS A 32 -6.12 4.36 -0.88
N HIS A 33 -6.20 4.99 0.28
CA HIS A 33 -6.80 6.30 0.44
C HIS A 33 -5.69 7.32 0.38
N THR A 34 -5.64 8.06 -0.72
CA THR A 34 -4.78 9.23 -0.83
C THR A 34 -5.49 10.42 -0.18
N THR A 35 -4.82 11.09 0.76
CA THR A 35 -5.41 12.18 1.52
C THR A 35 -4.73 13.50 1.17
N THR A 36 -4.03 14.12 2.13
CA THR A 36 -3.31 15.38 1.93
C THR A 36 -2.22 15.20 0.88
N VAL A 37 -2.12 16.15 -0.04
CA VAL A 37 -1.09 16.20 -1.07
C VAL A 37 -0.45 17.58 -1.09
N ASN A 38 0.87 17.62 -0.99
CA ASN A 38 1.67 18.85 -1.09
C ASN A 38 2.61 18.72 -2.28
N PHE A 39 2.62 19.71 -3.16
CA PHE A 39 3.51 19.73 -4.33
C PHE A 39 4.37 20.98 -4.35
N ALA A 40 5.67 20.79 -4.56
CA ALA A 40 6.59 21.85 -4.96
C ALA A 40 6.85 21.69 -6.47
N ILE A 41 6.42 22.67 -7.28
CA ILE A 41 6.50 22.63 -8.74
C ILE A 41 7.51 23.68 -9.20
N ASP A 42 8.47 23.28 -10.03
CA ASP A 42 9.45 24.15 -10.68
C ASP A 42 9.50 23.83 -12.18
N GLY A 43 8.83 24.65 -12.99
CA GLY A 43 8.69 24.44 -14.43
C GLY A 43 8.10 23.08 -14.77
N ASP A 44 8.92 22.22 -15.40
CA ASP A 44 8.54 20.87 -15.85
C ASP A 44 8.97 19.76 -14.87
N VAL A 45 9.41 20.10 -13.66
CA VAL A 45 9.67 19.13 -12.58
C VAL A 45 8.83 19.45 -11.35
N ALA A 46 8.53 18.42 -10.54
CA ALA A 46 7.87 18.61 -9.27
C ALA A 46 8.26 17.53 -8.25
N GLU A 47 8.18 17.87 -6.98
CA GLU A 47 8.24 16.94 -5.86
C GLU A 47 6.88 16.93 -5.15
N GLY A 48 6.42 15.74 -4.75
CA GLY A 48 5.17 15.56 -4.04
C GLY A 48 5.35 14.81 -2.74
N GLU A 49 4.81 15.36 -1.65
CA GLU A 49 4.55 14.62 -0.42
C GLU A 49 3.06 14.27 -0.37
N VAL A 50 2.75 12.97 -0.48
CA VAL A 50 1.39 12.47 -0.64
C VAL A 50 1.07 11.51 0.51
N TYR A 51 0.13 11.88 1.37
CA TYR A 51 -0.26 11.08 2.52
C TYR A 51 -1.23 9.97 2.13
N THR A 52 -1.04 8.79 2.72
CA THR A 52 -1.81 7.60 2.36
C THR A 52 -2.23 6.80 3.60
N ILE A 53 -3.42 6.21 3.52
CA ILE A 53 -3.85 5.12 4.39
C ILE A 53 -4.16 3.93 3.50
N ALA A 54 -3.36 2.88 3.62
CA ALA A 54 -3.50 1.66 2.85
C ALA A 54 -4.03 0.52 3.73
N THR A 55 -5.12 -0.12 3.29
CA THR A 55 -5.66 -1.33 3.92
C THR A 55 -5.43 -2.50 2.98
N HIS A 56 -4.95 -3.61 3.53
CA HIS A 56 -4.76 -4.86 2.80
C HIS A 56 -5.29 -6.00 3.66
N THR A 57 -6.05 -6.91 3.04
CA THR A 57 -6.45 -8.18 3.65
C THR A 57 -5.84 -9.31 2.85
N PHE A 58 -5.09 -10.18 3.52
CA PHE A 58 -4.42 -11.34 2.92
C PHE A 58 -5.05 -12.64 3.41
N ALA A 59 -5.28 -13.59 2.51
CA ALA A 59 -5.61 -14.97 2.82
C ALA A 59 -4.33 -15.71 3.26
N VAL A 60 -4.24 -16.09 4.53
CA VAL A 60 -3.09 -16.80 5.10
C VAL A 60 -3.55 -18.14 5.66
N ARG A 61 -3.24 -19.22 4.95
CA ARG A 61 -3.65 -20.60 5.32
C ARG A 61 -5.16 -20.73 5.52
N ASP A 62 -5.61 -20.77 6.77
CA ASP A 62 -6.97 -21.05 7.23
C ASP A 62 -7.72 -19.81 7.75
N HIS A 63 -7.07 -18.65 7.77
CA HIS A 63 -7.67 -17.38 8.19
C HIS A 63 -7.16 -16.22 7.35
N ASP A 64 -7.74 -15.04 7.55
CA ASP A 64 -7.31 -13.81 6.91
C ASP A 64 -6.48 -12.96 7.87
N VAL A 65 -5.60 -12.11 7.33
CA VAL A 65 -4.75 -11.18 8.08
C VAL A 65 -4.91 -9.78 7.49
N ASP A 66 -5.18 -8.79 8.35
CA ASP A 66 -5.28 -7.39 7.93
C ASP A 66 -3.99 -6.64 8.21
N VAL A 67 -3.58 -5.79 7.26
CA VAL A 67 -2.50 -4.83 7.42
C VAL A 67 -3.01 -3.45 7.06
N VAL A 68 -3.04 -2.56 8.04
CA VAL A 68 -3.38 -1.14 7.86
C VAL A 68 -2.12 -0.31 8.02
N VAL A 69 -1.81 0.49 7.03
CA VAL A 69 -0.58 1.28 6.94
C VAL A 69 -0.94 2.74 6.78
N GLY A 70 -0.38 3.60 7.62
CA GLY A 70 -0.33 5.03 7.35
C GLY A 70 1.08 5.43 6.93
N GLY A 71 1.17 6.30 5.94
CA GLY A 71 2.46 6.70 5.41
C GLY A 71 2.39 7.78 4.36
N ARG A 72 3.52 7.98 3.69
CA ARG A 72 3.69 8.98 2.63
C ARG A 72 4.31 8.38 1.39
N TYR A 73 3.87 8.81 0.23
CA TYR A 73 4.66 8.75 -0.98
C TYR A 73 5.46 10.05 -1.11
N LEU A 74 6.78 9.90 -1.22
CA LEU A 74 7.70 10.96 -1.58
C LEU A 74 8.03 10.77 -3.06
N ASP A 75 7.31 11.53 -3.88
CA ASP A 75 7.29 11.36 -5.32
C ASP A 75 8.11 12.44 -6.01
N LYS A 76 8.77 12.05 -7.10
CA LYS A 76 9.36 12.97 -8.07
C LYS A 76 8.65 12.85 -9.39
N TYR A 77 8.38 13.98 -10.02
CA TYR A 77 7.64 14.07 -11.27
C TYR A 77 8.41 14.85 -12.32
N ALA A 78 8.18 14.49 -13.59
CA ALA A 78 8.60 15.27 -14.73
C ALA A 78 7.44 15.40 -15.73
N LYS A 79 7.24 16.60 -16.26
CA LYS A 79 6.30 16.88 -17.34
C LYS A 79 6.99 16.63 -18.67
N ARG A 80 6.42 15.73 -19.47
CA ARG A 80 6.91 15.36 -20.81
C ARG A 80 5.74 15.45 -21.76
N GLU A 81 5.88 16.19 -22.86
CA GLU A 81 4.80 16.36 -23.85
C GLU A 81 3.49 16.78 -23.18
N ALA A 82 3.57 17.83 -22.36
CA ALA A 82 2.47 18.37 -21.55
C ALA A 82 1.87 17.43 -20.49
N THR A 83 2.42 16.23 -20.29
CA THR A 83 1.90 15.21 -19.36
C THR A 83 2.86 14.94 -18.21
N TRP A 84 2.38 15.06 -16.96
CA TRP A 84 3.15 14.67 -15.78
C TRP A 84 3.32 13.15 -15.69
N LYS A 85 4.52 12.69 -15.37
CA LYS A 85 4.87 11.29 -15.17
C LYS A 85 5.67 11.13 -13.88
N PHE A 86 5.51 10.00 -13.21
CA PHE A 86 6.40 9.60 -12.12
C PHE A 86 7.82 9.38 -12.65
N VAL A 87 8.78 10.03 -12.04
CA VAL A 87 10.22 9.74 -12.18
C VAL A 87 10.61 8.71 -11.13
N GLU A 88 10.16 8.93 -9.89
CA GLU A 88 10.47 8.10 -8.74
C GLU A 88 9.31 8.16 -7.74
N ARG A 89 9.08 7.07 -7.03
CA ARG A 89 8.22 7.02 -5.84
C ARG A 89 8.97 6.29 -4.73
N ALA A 90 9.27 7.00 -3.65
CA ALA A 90 9.70 6.41 -2.40
C ALA A 90 8.49 6.32 -1.46
N ILE A 91 8.36 5.19 -0.76
CA ILE A 91 7.28 4.97 0.19
C ILE A 91 7.87 5.04 1.60
N VAL A 92 7.26 5.87 2.44
CA VAL A 92 7.57 5.98 3.86
C VAL A 92 6.40 5.41 4.64
N THR A 93 6.67 4.39 5.46
CA THR A 93 5.71 3.89 6.44
C THR A 93 5.88 4.69 7.72
N ASP A 94 4.92 5.54 8.03
CA ASP A 94 4.95 6.32 9.28
C ASP A 94 4.40 5.46 10.44
N TRP A 95 3.39 4.62 10.19
CA TRP A 95 2.88 3.64 11.16
C TRP A 95 2.20 2.45 10.47
N ALA A 96 2.04 1.35 11.20
CA ALA A 96 1.30 0.17 10.74
C ALA A 96 0.60 -0.56 11.89
N HIS A 97 -0.56 -1.14 11.58
CA HIS A 97 -1.29 -2.08 12.42
C HIS A 97 -1.46 -3.39 11.66
N VAL A 98 -1.21 -4.50 12.35
CA VAL A 98 -1.42 -5.85 11.82
C VAL A 98 -2.40 -6.55 12.73
N ASN A 99 -3.48 -7.09 12.16
CA ASN A 99 -4.44 -7.93 12.86
C ASN A 99 -4.36 -9.34 12.29
N ASP A 100 -3.88 -10.27 13.11
CA ASP A 100 -3.75 -11.69 12.82
C ASP A 100 -4.36 -12.48 14.00
N PRO A 101 -5.58 -13.03 13.87
CA PRO A 101 -6.42 -13.02 12.66
C PRO A 101 -7.03 -11.64 12.36
N SER A 102 -7.52 -11.49 11.13
CA SER A 102 -8.30 -10.35 10.66
C SER A 102 -9.48 -10.08 11.60
N ILE A 103 -9.72 -8.80 11.87
CA ILE A 103 -10.85 -8.33 12.68
C ILE A 103 -12.05 -7.92 11.80
N THR A 104 -11.94 -8.13 10.49
CA THR A 104 -13.00 -7.83 9.54
C THR A 104 -14.17 -8.77 9.78
N ASP A 105 -15.31 -8.21 10.22
CA ASP A 105 -16.55 -8.95 10.43
C ASP A 105 -17.61 -8.55 9.41
N LEU A 106 -17.81 -9.42 8.42
CA LEU A 106 -18.88 -9.30 7.42
C LEU A 106 -20.12 -10.14 7.77
N SER A 107 -20.15 -10.77 8.95
CA SER A 107 -21.28 -11.58 9.40
C SER A 107 -22.43 -10.72 9.96
N HIS A 108 -22.14 -9.48 10.37
CA HIS A 108 -23.14 -8.56 10.88
C HIS A 108 -24.23 -8.28 9.82
N PRO A 109 -25.53 -8.28 10.18
CA PRO A 109 -26.63 -8.13 9.21
C PRO A 109 -26.54 -6.90 8.30
N ILE A 110 -25.93 -5.80 8.77
CA ILE A 110 -25.74 -4.56 7.99
C ILE A 110 -24.71 -4.73 6.87
N THR A 111 -23.67 -5.53 7.07
CA THR A 111 -22.57 -5.74 6.12
C THR A 111 -22.74 -7.03 5.31
N ARG A 112 -23.79 -7.82 5.61
CA ARG A 112 -24.07 -9.07 4.91
C ARG A 112 -24.54 -8.79 3.47
N ASN A 113 -23.86 -9.41 2.49
CA ASN A 113 -24.14 -9.34 1.05
C ASN A 113 -23.82 -8.01 0.34
N THR A 114 -22.96 -7.18 0.92
CA THR A 114 -22.32 -6.05 0.20
C THR A 114 -21.08 -6.51 -0.54
#